data_AF-A0A1Q9AN68-F1
#
_entry.id   AF-A0A1Q9AN68-F1
#
_cell.length_a   1.000
_cell.length_b   1.000
_cell.length_c   1.000
_cell.angle_alpha   90.00
_cell.angle_beta   90.00
_cell.angle_gamma   90.00
#
_symmetry.space_group_name_H-M   'P 1'
#
loop_
_entity.id
_entity.type
_entity.pdbx_description
1 polymer ?
#
loop_
_entity_poly.entity_id
_entity_poly.type
_entity_poly.pdbx_seq_one_letter_code
_entity_poly.pdbx_strand_id
1 'polypeptide(L)'
;MRYIPPYGSADPNAPYVDRNAQTAQRGSAVPAEFFNATQAELLGLIQAGGLTPTQNGQQLATAIQRGQMNFAGASAQGGNQNAWIATLAPVPVDFPAGFTVTLFLFVSNNGPVTLNLNGKGAKSVRRSDGSELQAGDALAGEILTLVYDGTVWRAGRPLGNQYLPLAGGTLTGPLTLPGAPSQDLHAATRAYVDHPGFVGVASAVTLTQAHLRKYIEVTGGGSYTITLPAPEAATTTGGMYWFYNAGASEKTLATPSGNFVGPRGSNGPTLTLPRNAFVWVIAGYDNWVVVYQSYSFTLLGAARTLPPSALGGYVQLGGATTYTVTLPNPSDFSGAELEIYNSGSIAYTLATPSGQFVGPKGSGAATVSIPAGEYFMLRAGTVHWIAH
;
A
#
# COMPACT_ATOMS: atom_id res chain seq x y z
N MET A 1 30.29 52.41 -16.70
CA MET A 1 31.06 53.61 -17.12
C MET A 1 30.34 54.88 -16.67
N ARG A 2 31.05 55.86 -16.09
CA ARG A 2 30.47 57.18 -15.75
C ARG A 2 30.26 58.00 -17.04
N TYR A 3 29.29 58.91 -17.04
CA TYR A 3 29.16 59.89 -18.13
C TYR A 3 30.45 60.71 -18.30
N ILE A 4 30.84 60.95 -19.56
CA ILE A 4 31.99 61.76 -19.93
C ILE A 4 31.47 62.96 -20.73
N PRO A 5 31.56 64.20 -20.20
CA PRO A 5 31.02 65.39 -20.85
C PRO A 5 31.85 65.81 -22.08
N PRO A 6 31.32 66.71 -22.95
CA PRO A 6 32.07 67.29 -24.05
C PRO A 6 33.40 67.90 -23.62
N TYR A 7 34.41 67.79 -24.49
CA TYR A 7 35.74 68.32 -24.24
C TYR A 7 35.70 69.83 -23.95
N GLY A 8 36.29 70.22 -22.82
CA GLY A 8 36.34 71.62 -22.36
C GLY A 8 35.09 72.09 -21.59
N SER A 9 34.08 71.24 -21.37
CA SER A 9 32.95 71.58 -20.50
C SER A 9 33.35 71.59 -19.02
N ALA A 10 32.99 72.64 -18.29
CA ALA A 10 33.12 72.70 -16.82
C ALA A 10 31.94 72.03 -16.10
N ASP A 11 30.80 71.85 -16.78
CA ASP A 11 29.66 71.11 -16.25
C ASP A 11 29.88 69.60 -16.49
N PRO A 12 29.99 68.78 -15.43
CA PRO A 12 30.20 67.34 -15.52
C PRO A 12 29.04 66.58 -16.18
N ASN A 13 27.86 67.20 -16.30
CA ASN A 13 26.66 66.61 -16.89
C ASN A 13 26.23 67.28 -18.21
N ALA A 14 27.07 68.15 -18.79
CA ALA A 14 26.73 68.85 -20.03
C ALA A 14 26.39 67.86 -21.16
N PRO A 15 25.25 68.02 -21.85
CA PRO A 15 24.89 67.14 -22.95
C PRO A 15 25.78 67.39 -24.18
N TYR A 16 25.93 66.37 -25.02
CA TYR A 16 26.47 66.55 -26.37
C TYR A 16 25.43 67.22 -27.26
N VAL A 17 25.84 68.29 -27.95
CA VAL A 17 24.99 69.05 -28.86
C VAL A 17 25.53 69.01 -30.28
N ASP A 18 24.62 68.91 -31.25
CA ASP A 18 24.96 68.98 -32.66
C ASP A 18 25.39 70.39 -33.06
N ARG A 19 26.12 70.47 -34.18
CA ARG A 19 26.41 71.77 -34.78
C ARG A 19 25.13 72.37 -35.35
N ASN A 20 24.82 73.61 -34.96
CA ASN A 20 23.72 74.37 -35.56
C ASN A 20 24.29 75.55 -36.38
N ALA A 21 24.14 75.45 -37.70
CA ALA A 21 24.63 76.47 -38.63
C ALA A 21 23.82 77.77 -38.62
N GLN A 22 22.52 77.70 -38.28
CA GLN A 22 21.62 78.86 -38.26
C GLN A 22 21.89 79.76 -37.03
N THR A 23 22.28 79.16 -35.91
CA THR A 23 22.60 79.88 -34.65
C THR A 23 24.10 80.03 -34.41
N ALA A 24 24.94 79.65 -35.38
CA ALA A 24 26.40 79.59 -35.26
C ALA A 24 26.91 78.79 -34.04
N GLN A 25 26.12 77.87 -33.51
CA GLN A 25 26.53 77.00 -32.40
C GLN A 25 27.47 75.91 -32.92
N ARG A 26 28.67 75.85 -32.33
CA ARG A 26 29.63 74.77 -32.58
C ARG A 26 29.14 73.49 -31.90
N GLY A 27 29.21 72.37 -32.61
CA GLY A 27 28.91 71.07 -32.02
C GLY A 27 29.92 70.68 -30.92
N SER A 28 29.48 69.83 -30.01
CA SER A 28 30.30 69.28 -28.94
C SER A 28 31.49 68.49 -29.49
N ALA A 29 32.68 68.74 -28.94
CA ALA A 29 33.84 67.90 -29.22
C ALA A 29 33.85 66.69 -28.28
N VAL A 30 34.02 65.48 -28.84
CA VAL A 30 34.11 64.26 -28.05
C VAL A 30 35.54 64.07 -27.54
N PRO A 31 35.77 63.98 -26.22
CA PRO A 31 37.10 63.76 -25.67
C PRO A 31 37.60 62.34 -25.97
N ALA A 32 38.92 62.15 -26.08
CA ALA A 32 39.52 60.84 -26.33
C ALA A 32 39.19 59.79 -25.25
N GLU A 33 39.00 60.25 -24.01
CA GLU A 33 38.59 59.40 -22.88
C GLU A 33 37.29 58.64 -23.16
N PHE A 34 36.36 59.25 -23.91
CA PHE A 34 35.11 58.59 -24.31
C PHE A 34 35.38 57.30 -25.08
N PHE A 35 36.24 57.35 -26.11
CA PHE A 35 36.57 56.18 -26.93
C PHE A 35 37.39 55.16 -26.14
N ASN A 36 38.40 55.61 -25.40
CA ASN A 36 39.27 54.72 -24.62
C ASN A 36 38.51 53.94 -23.56
N ALA A 37 37.65 54.61 -22.78
CA ALA A 37 36.88 53.98 -21.73
C ALA A 37 35.79 53.04 -22.29
N THR A 38 35.12 53.44 -23.37
CA THR A 38 34.13 52.56 -24.04
C THR A 38 34.81 51.31 -24.60
N GLN A 39 35.95 51.47 -25.28
CA GLN A 39 36.69 50.33 -25.83
C GLN A 39 37.21 49.41 -24.71
N ALA A 40 37.75 49.98 -23.63
CA ALA A 40 38.23 49.21 -22.49
C ALA A 40 37.11 48.37 -21.84
N GLU A 41 35.91 48.93 -21.67
CA GLU A 41 34.75 48.21 -21.13
C GLU A 41 34.35 47.02 -22.02
N LEU A 42 34.24 47.25 -23.33
CA LEU A 42 33.86 46.21 -24.29
C LEU A 42 34.92 45.10 -24.37
N LEU A 43 36.21 45.46 -24.35
CA LEU A 43 37.30 44.50 -24.30
C LEU A 43 37.29 43.70 -22.99
N GLY A 44 37.00 44.35 -21.86
CA GLY A 44 36.85 43.70 -20.56
C GLY A 44 35.73 42.65 -20.57
N LEU A 45 34.57 42.96 -21.16
CA LEU A 45 33.48 42.00 -21.33
C LEU A 45 33.89 40.79 -22.19
N ILE A 46 34.60 41.03 -23.30
CA ILE A 46 35.09 39.97 -24.19
C ILE A 46 36.05 39.03 -23.43
N GLN A 47 36.99 39.61 -22.69
CA GLN A 47 37.94 38.86 -21.87
C GLN A 47 37.26 38.08 -20.74
N ALA A 48 36.27 38.68 -20.08
CA ALA A 48 35.46 38.02 -19.06
C ALA A 48 34.63 36.84 -19.61
N GLY A 49 34.25 36.89 -20.89
CA GLY A 49 33.68 35.76 -21.63
C GLY A 49 34.68 34.66 -21.99
N GLY A 50 35.94 34.77 -21.56
CA GLY A 50 37.02 33.83 -21.86
C GLY A 50 37.49 33.88 -23.32
N LEU A 51 37.36 35.05 -23.97
CA LEU A 51 37.79 35.27 -25.35
C LEU A 51 39.01 36.20 -25.40
N THR A 52 39.93 35.92 -26.31
CA THR A 52 40.98 36.86 -26.69
C THR A 52 40.39 37.89 -27.66
N PRO A 53 40.51 39.21 -27.41
CA PRO A 53 39.99 40.22 -28.31
C PRO A 53 40.62 40.16 -29.71
N THR A 54 39.80 40.34 -30.74
CA THR A 54 40.17 40.34 -32.17
C THR A 54 39.34 41.39 -32.93
N GLN A 55 39.61 41.60 -34.21
CA GLN A 55 38.83 42.52 -35.06
C GLN A 55 37.49 41.92 -35.56
N ASN A 56 37.00 40.82 -34.97
CA ASN A 56 35.73 40.19 -35.37
C ASN A 56 34.53 40.91 -34.72
N GLY A 57 33.50 41.23 -35.52
CA GLY A 57 32.32 41.98 -35.07
C GLY A 57 31.33 41.26 -34.15
N GLN A 58 31.52 39.97 -33.84
CA GLN A 58 30.55 39.18 -33.03
C GLN A 58 31.00 38.84 -31.61
N GLN A 59 32.21 39.25 -31.18
CA GLN A 59 32.78 38.79 -29.91
C GLN A 59 31.96 39.14 -28.66
N LEU A 60 31.26 40.28 -28.66
CA LEU A 60 30.40 40.69 -27.55
C LEU A 60 29.24 39.71 -27.33
N ALA A 61 28.54 39.34 -28.41
CA ALA A 61 27.45 38.39 -28.34
C ALA A 61 27.95 37.00 -27.90
N THR A 62 29.09 36.55 -28.44
CA THR A 62 29.71 35.28 -28.04
C THR A 62 30.13 35.28 -26.56
N ALA A 63 30.68 36.39 -26.05
CA ALA A 63 31.06 36.50 -24.65
C ALA A 63 29.85 36.32 -23.71
N ILE A 64 28.72 36.92 -24.06
CA ILE A 64 27.46 36.78 -23.31
C ILE A 64 26.94 35.34 -23.38
N GLN A 65 26.86 34.75 -24.59
CA GLN A 65 26.32 33.40 -24.80
C GLN A 65 27.10 32.30 -24.07
N ARG A 66 28.40 32.52 -23.82
CA ARG A 66 29.25 31.56 -23.09
C ARG A 66 28.93 31.46 -21.60
N GLY A 67 28.25 32.46 -21.02
CA GLY A 67 27.81 32.43 -19.62
C GLY A 67 28.91 32.36 -18.55
N GLN A 68 30.18 32.55 -18.92
CA GLN A 68 31.35 32.35 -18.03
C GLN A 68 31.30 33.22 -16.78
N MET A 69 30.79 34.45 -16.89
CA MET A 69 30.73 35.41 -15.79
C MET A 69 29.82 34.97 -14.64
N ASN A 70 28.88 34.04 -14.89
CA ASN A 70 27.94 33.50 -13.90
C ASN A 70 28.15 32.00 -13.68
N PHE A 71 29.24 31.42 -14.18
CA PHE A 71 29.56 29.99 -14.04
C PHE A 71 30.83 29.81 -13.19
N ALA A 72 30.77 28.95 -12.18
CA ALA A 72 31.94 28.62 -11.37
C ALA A 72 31.95 27.15 -10.94
N GLY A 73 33.14 26.67 -10.59
CA GLY A 73 33.28 25.41 -9.85
C GLY A 73 33.08 25.63 -8.36
N ALA A 74 32.26 24.78 -7.72
CA ALA A 74 32.06 24.77 -6.28
C ALA A 74 32.84 23.62 -5.64
N SER A 75 33.71 23.92 -4.68
CA SER A 75 34.53 22.95 -3.96
C SER A 75 34.38 23.08 -2.45
N ALA A 76 34.81 22.06 -1.71
CA ALA A 76 34.78 22.08 -0.25
C ALA A 76 35.80 23.07 0.33
N GLN A 77 35.33 23.94 1.21
CA GLN A 77 36.17 24.82 2.01
C GLN A 77 36.84 24.02 3.12
N GLY A 78 38.18 23.93 3.09
CA GLY A 78 38.95 23.20 4.10
C GLY A 78 38.59 21.72 4.22
N GLY A 79 38.10 21.10 3.14
CA GLY A 79 37.67 19.69 3.13
C GLY A 79 36.26 19.43 3.68
N ASN A 80 35.54 20.46 4.17
CA ASN A 80 34.15 20.31 4.58
C ASN A 80 33.23 20.30 3.36
N GLN A 81 32.66 19.13 3.05
CA GLN A 81 31.76 18.91 1.90
C GLN A 81 30.46 19.74 1.93
N ASN A 82 30.09 20.29 3.09
CA ASN A 82 28.90 21.12 3.27
C ASN A 82 29.21 22.63 3.34
N ALA A 83 30.48 23.02 3.30
CA ALA A 83 30.89 24.42 3.21
C ALA A 83 31.49 24.64 1.82
N TRP A 84 30.72 25.20 0.89
CA TRP A 84 31.15 25.41 -0.48
C TRP A 84 31.82 26.76 -0.66
N ILE A 85 32.86 26.77 -1.49
CA ILE A 85 33.49 27.98 -2.02
C ILE A 85 33.42 27.95 -3.55
N ALA A 86 33.20 29.11 -4.14
CA ALA A 86 33.24 29.32 -5.58
C ALA A 86 33.69 30.76 -5.86
N THR A 87 34.26 30.98 -7.04
CA THR A 87 34.78 32.30 -7.44
C THR A 87 34.29 32.63 -8.83
N LEU A 88 33.55 33.73 -8.96
CA LEU A 88 33.22 34.32 -10.25
C LEU A 88 34.27 35.35 -10.67
N ALA A 89 34.46 35.46 -11.99
CA ALA A 89 35.25 36.48 -12.63
C ALA A 89 34.41 37.12 -13.75
N PRO A 90 34.19 38.44 -13.74
CA PRO A 90 34.63 39.42 -12.74
C PRO A 90 33.99 39.19 -11.36
N VAL A 91 34.66 39.65 -10.31
CA VAL A 91 34.16 39.55 -8.93
C VAL A 91 32.95 40.47 -8.77
N PRO A 92 31.76 39.94 -8.44
CA PRO A 92 30.60 40.79 -8.17
C PRO A 92 30.87 41.73 -7.00
N VAL A 93 30.23 42.91 -6.96
CA VAL A 93 30.39 43.85 -5.83
C VAL A 93 29.52 43.41 -4.65
N ASP A 94 28.29 43.01 -4.94
CA ASP A 94 27.24 42.56 -4.04
C ASP A 94 26.35 41.51 -4.71
N PHE A 95 25.40 40.96 -3.97
CA PHE A 95 24.40 40.00 -4.48
C PHE A 95 23.00 40.58 -4.25
N PRO A 96 22.41 41.29 -5.23
CA PRO A 96 21.01 41.71 -5.14
C PRO A 96 20.09 40.49 -5.17
N ALA A 97 18.87 40.63 -4.64
CA ALA A 97 17.85 39.59 -4.80
C ALA A 97 17.59 39.34 -6.29
N GLY A 98 17.55 38.06 -6.68
CA GLY A 98 17.50 37.60 -8.07
C GLY A 98 18.86 37.32 -8.70
N PHE A 99 19.99 37.62 -8.03
CA PHE A 99 21.32 37.29 -8.54
C PHE A 99 21.44 35.78 -8.75
N THR A 100 21.83 35.36 -9.96
CA THR A 100 21.83 33.96 -10.37
C THR A 100 23.25 33.49 -10.70
N VAL A 101 23.62 32.34 -10.16
CA VAL A 101 24.89 31.66 -10.43
C VAL A 101 24.63 30.21 -10.80
N THR A 102 25.44 29.67 -11.72
CA THR A 102 25.43 28.25 -12.07
C THR A 102 26.74 27.63 -11.62
N LEU A 103 26.64 26.58 -10.82
CA LEU A 103 27.79 25.92 -10.21
C LEU A 103 27.97 24.51 -10.77
N PHE A 104 29.20 24.16 -11.14
CA PHE A 104 29.62 22.77 -11.28
C PHE A 104 30.12 22.27 -9.93
N LEU A 105 29.51 21.22 -9.39
CA LEU A 105 29.80 20.74 -8.05
C LEU A 105 30.94 19.72 -8.09
N PHE A 106 32.03 19.96 -7.35
CA PHE A 106 33.11 18.98 -7.18
C PHE A 106 32.95 18.09 -5.94
N VAL A 107 31.92 18.36 -5.13
CA VAL A 107 31.68 17.68 -3.85
C VAL A 107 30.20 17.34 -3.71
N SER A 108 29.91 16.18 -3.11
CA SER A 108 28.55 15.79 -2.74
C SER A 108 28.26 16.25 -1.32
N ASN A 109 27.09 16.81 -1.07
CA ASN A 109 26.70 17.21 0.29
C ASN A 109 26.22 16.00 1.13
N ASN A 110 26.45 16.05 2.44
CA ASN A 110 25.95 15.07 3.39
C ASN A 110 25.02 15.69 4.47
N GLY A 111 24.57 16.92 4.25
CA GLY A 111 23.69 17.67 5.14
C GLY A 111 23.43 19.10 4.63
N PRO A 112 23.00 20.03 5.51
CA PRO A 112 22.79 21.43 5.19
C PRO A 112 24.05 22.10 4.65
N VAL A 113 23.92 22.96 3.64
CA VAL A 113 25.05 23.53 2.89
C VAL A 113 25.11 25.05 3.05
N THR A 114 26.33 25.59 3.06
CA THR A 114 26.58 27.03 2.88
C THR A 114 27.45 27.28 1.65
N LEU A 115 27.29 28.43 1.01
CA LEU A 115 28.13 28.89 -0.10
C LEU A 115 28.78 30.23 0.27
N ASN A 116 30.10 30.28 0.22
CA ASN A 116 30.91 31.49 0.33
C ASN A 116 31.44 31.88 -1.06
N LEU A 117 30.62 32.59 -1.83
CA LEU A 117 30.93 33.04 -3.18
C LEU A 117 31.88 34.24 -3.12
N ASN A 118 33.03 34.15 -3.80
CA ASN A 118 34.07 35.18 -3.86
C ASN A 118 34.54 35.70 -2.48
N GLY A 119 34.43 34.89 -1.41
CA GLY A 119 34.86 35.28 -0.07
C GLY A 119 33.98 36.34 0.61
N LYS A 120 32.77 36.62 0.10
CA LYS A 120 31.87 37.67 0.63
C LYS A 120 31.00 37.23 1.82
N GLY A 121 31.36 36.12 2.45
CA GLY A 121 30.68 35.57 3.61
C GLY A 121 29.76 34.40 3.22
N ALA A 122 29.76 33.37 4.05
CA ALA A 122 28.95 32.18 3.83
C ALA A 122 27.46 32.49 3.99
N LYS A 123 26.65 32.06 3.02
CA LYS A 123 25.18 32.11 3.06
C LYS A 123 24.64 30.69 2.90
N SER A 124 23.56 30.34 3.59
CA SER A 124 22.94 29.02 3.44
C SER A 124 22.47 28.80 2.01
N VAL A 125 22.55 27.55 1.56
CA VAL A 125 21.92 27.05 0.33
C VAL A 125 20.71 26.24 0.75
N ARG A 126 19.55 26.55 0.18
CA ARG A 126 18.28 25.91 0.49
C ARG A 126 17.62 25.38 -0.77
N ARG A 127 16.72 24.42 -0.58
CA ARG A 127 15.86 23.91 -1.65
C ARG A 127 14.96 25.02 -2.20
N SER A 128 14.36 24.76 -3.35
CA SER A 128 13.35 25.65 -3.94
C SER A 128 12.14 25.89 -3.03
N ASP A 129 11.80 24.96 -2.13
CA ASP A 129 10.74 25.12 -1.12
C ASP A 129 11.16 25.90 0.14
N GLY A 130 12.45 26.19 0.31
CA GLY A 130 13.01 26.90 1.47
C GLY A 130 13.45 26.01 2.63
N SER A 131 13.37 24.69 2.50
CA SER A 131 13.98 23.75 3.45
C SER A 131 15.51 23.67 3.29
N GLU A 132 16.20 23.25 4.35
CA GLU A 132 17.64 22.98 4.31
C GLU A 132 17.95 21.76 3.43
N LEU A 133 19.05 21.82 2.68
CA LEU A 133 19.54 20.68 1.91
C LEU A 133 19.77 19.46 2.82
N GLN A 134 19.42 18.28 2.32
CA GLN A 134 19.68 16.99 2.96
C GLN A 134 20.80 16.25 2.22
N ALA A 135 21.38 15.25 2.88
CA ALA A 135 22.42 14.42 2.29
C ALA A 135 22.02 13.88 0.90
N GLY A 136 22.87 14.09 -0.10
CA GLY A 136 22.65 13.62 -1.46
C GLY A 136 21.73 14.48 -2.35
N ASP A 137 21.23 15.62 -1.87
CA ASP A 137 20.48 16.58 -2.71
C ASP A 137 21.32 17.19 -3.83
N ALA A 138 22.63 17.27 -3.63
CA ALA A 138 23.59 17.88 -4.53
C ALA A 138 24.84 17.01 -4.61
N LEU A 139 25.05 16.38 -5.76
CA LEU A 139 26.11 15.39 -5.96
C LEU A 139 27.28 15.97 -6.76
N ALA A 140 28.48 15.49 -6.47
CA ALA A 140 29.66 15.79 -7.28
C ALA A 140 29.43 15.39 -8.73
N GLY A 141 29.78 16.29 -9.66
CA GLY A 141 29.54 16.16 -11.10
C GLY A 141 28.25 16.82 -11.59
N GLU A 142 27.35 17.24 -10.69
CA GLU A 142 26.13 17.94 -11.09
C GLU A 142 26.35 19.43 -11.38
N ILE A 143 25.48 19.98 -12.23
CA ILE A 143 25.33 21.42 -12.42
C ILE A 143 24.10 21.89 -11.63
N LEU A 144 24.31 22.88 -10.76
CA LEU A 144 23.27 23.45 -9.92
C LEU A 144 23.19 24.97 -10.13
N THR A 145 22.02 25.43 -10.60
CA THR A 145 21.71 26.86 -10.62
C THR A 145 21.15 27.30 -9.27
N LEU A 146 21.70 28.37 -8.73
CA LEU A 146 21.29 29.00 -7.48
C LEU A 146 20.87 30.45 -7.75
N VAL A 147 19.78 30.87 -7.10
CA VAL A 147 19.28 32.25 -7.13
C VAL A 147 19.32 32.81 -5.72
N TYR A 148 19.94 33.97 -5.53
CA TYR A 148 19.97 34.65 -4.24
C TYR A 148 18.63 35.32 -3.97
N ASP A 149 17.97 35.06 -2.83
CA ASP A 149 16.67 35.65 -2.49
C ASP A 149 16.78 36.93 -1.64
N GLY A 150 18.00 37.42 -1.42
CA GLY A 150 18.29 38.55 -0.54
C GLY A 150 18.77 38.13 0.85
N THR A 151 18.60 36.85 1.23
CA THR A 151 19.11 36.31 2.50
C THR A 151 19.95 35.05 2.28
N VAL A 152 19.44 34.10 1.49
CA VAL A 152 20.03 32.78 1.23
C VAL A 152 20.06 32.46 -0.26
N TRP A 153 20.79 31.43 -0.64
CA TRP A 153 20.75 30.87 -2.00
C TRP A 153 19.62 29.85 -2.10
N ARG A 154 18.82 29.94 -3.15
CA ARG A 154 17.73 29.00 -3.47
C ARG A 154 18.08 28.19 -4.71
N ALA A 155 17.97 26.87 -4.63
CA ALA A 155 18.09 26.02 -5.80
C ALA A 155 17.00 26.36 -6.84
N GLY A 156 17.41 26.57 -8.09
CA GLY A 156 16.52 26.90 -9.21
C GLY A 156 15.66 25.74 -9.70
N ARG A 157 15.78 24.56 -9.08
CA ARG A 157 15.01 23.34 -9.35
C ARG A 157 14.60 22.67 -8.04
N PRO A 158 13.53 21.86 -8.02
CA PRO A 158 13.30 20.90 -6.93
C PRO A 158 14.54 20.00 -6.76
N LEU A 159 15.02 19.84 -5.52
CA LEU A 159 16.13 18.95 -5.17
C LEU A 159 15.62 17.82 -4.27
N GLY A 160 16.14 16.61 -4.48
CA GLY A 160 15.82 15.41 -3.73
C GLY A 160 15.35 14.25 -4.63
N ASN A 161 15.79 13.03 -4.31
CA ASN A 161 15.29 11.80 -4.93
C ASN A 161 13.86 11.53 -4.44
N GLN A 162 12.87 12.17 -5.07
CA GLN A 162 11.45 11.90 -4.78
C GLN A 162 11.01 10.49 -5.20
N TYR A 163 11.86 9.75 -5.91
CA TYR A 163 11.56 8.43 -6.46
C TYR A 163 12.74 7.48 -6.31
N LEU A 164 12.44 6.18 -6.18
CA LEU A 164 13.42 5.11 -6.36
C LEU A 164 13.74 4.98 -7.85
N PRO A 165 15.02 4.91 -8.28
CA PRO A 165 15.35 4.73 -9.68
C PRO A 165 14.76 3.43 -10.26
N LEU A 166 14.40 3.44 -11.56
CA LEU A 166 13.88 2.24 -12.24
C LEU A 166 14.89 1.09 -12.31
N ALA A 167 16.18 1.40 -12.32
CA ALA A 167 17.26 0.41 -12.23
C ALA A 167 17.42 -0.17 -10.81
N GLY A 168 16.65 0.32 -9.83
CA GLY A 168 16.76 -0.02 -8.42
C GLY A 168 17.60 0.97 -7.62
N GLY A 169 17.56 0.81 -6.30
CA GLY A 169 18.31 1.61 -5.32
C GLY A 169 18.01 1.14 -3.89
N THR A 170 18.60 1.81 -2.91
CA THR A 170 18.38 1.51 -1.50
C THR A 170 17.41 2.52 -0.90
N LEU A 171 16.27 2.05 -0.38
CA LEU A 171 15.40 2.85 0.48
C LEU A 171 15.96 2.83 1.91
N THR A 172 16.03 3.98 2.58
CA THR A 172 16.36 4.07 4.00
C THR A 172 15.10 4.39 4.80
N GLY A 173 14.96 3.75 5.97
CA GLY A 173 13.79 3.91 6.84
C GLY A 173 12.59 3.02 6.49
N PRO A 174 11.51 3.08 7.29
CA PRO A 174 10.31 2.28 7.10
C PRO A 174 9.50 2.74 5.88
N LEU A 175 9.07 1.79 5.04
CA LEU A 175 8.14 2.03 3.93
C LEU A 175 6.70 1.81 4.39
N THR A 176 5.88 2.86 4.37
CA THR A 176 4.43 2.77 4.64
C THR A 176 3.67 2.80 3.32
N LEU A 177 2.91 1.74 3.02
CA LEU A 177 2.10 1.66 1.80
C LEU A 177 0.72 2.28 2.01
N PRO A 178 0.13 2.92 0.98
CA PRO A 178 -1.16 3.61 1.10
C PRO A 178 -2.35 2.66 1.28
N GLY A 179 -2.17 1.35 1.07
CA GLY A 179 -3.21 0.35 1.19
C GLY A 179 -2.75 -1.04 0.78
N ALA A 180 -3.71 -1.97 0.65
CA ALA A 180 -3.46 -3.32 0.15
C ALA A 180 -3.12 -3.30 -1.36
N PRO A 181 -2.30 -4.24 -1.86
CA PRO A 181 -2.00 -4.36 -3.29
C PRO A 181 -3.26 -4.67 -4.10
N SER A 182 -3.35 -4.12 -5.31
CA SER A 182 -4.47 -4.29 -6.25
C SER A 182 -4.05 -4.75 -7.65
N GLN A 183 -2.74 -4.90 -7.87
CA GLN A 183 -2.12 -5.39 -9.10
C GLN A 183 -1.02 -6.38 -8.73
N ASP A 184 -0.71 -7.33 -9.62
CA ASP A 184 0.23 -8.42 -9.36
C ASP A 184 1.64 -7.94 -9.00
N LEU A 185 2.06 -6.79 -9.52
CA LEU A 185 3.39 -6.22 -9.29
C LEU A 185 3.45 -5.16 -8.19
N HIS A 186 2.37 -4.96 -7.42
CA HIS A 186 2.41 -4.07 -6.26
C HIS A 186 3.19 -4.70 -5.11
N ALA A 187 3.91 -3.86 -4.35
CA ALA A 187 4.48 -4.29 -3.06
C ALA A 187 3.34 -4.66 -2.08
N ALA A 188 3.53 -5.71 -1.30
CA ALA A 188 2.57 -6.18 -0.31
C ALA A 188 3.01 -5.82 1.12
N THR A 189 2.07 -5.40 1.96
CA THR A 189 2.33 -5.22 3.40
C THR A 189 2.45 -6.57 4.10
N ARG A 190 3.17 -6.62 5.23
CA ARG A 190 3.21 -7.82 6.07
C ARG A 190 1.80 -8.26 6.51
N ALA A 191 0.93 -7.31 6.87
CA ALA A 191 -0.45 -7.62 7.23
C ALA A 191 -1.24 -8.29 6.08
N TYR A 192 -0.95 -7.92 4.83
CA TYR A 192 -1.55 -8.56 3.66
C TYR A 192 -1.05 -9.99 3.46
N VAL A 193 0.26 -10.24 3.69
CA VAL A 193 0.87 -11.57 3.54
C VAL A 193 0.51 -12.50 4.71
N ASP A 194 0.57 -11.99 5.94
CA ASP A 194 0.37 -12.76 7.18
C ASP A 194 -1.11 -13.04 7.48
N HIS A 195 -2.05 -12.35 6.80
CA HIS A 195 -3.45 -12.74 6.75
C HIS A 195 -3.76 -13.44 5.41
N PRO A 196 -3.55 -14.76 5.27
CA PRO A 196 -4.24 -15.54 4.27
C PRO A 196 -5.73 -15.64 4.67
N GLY A 197 -6.47 -14.55 4.44
CA GLY A 197 -7.91 -14.52 4.19
C GLY A 197 -8.81 -15.19 5.24
N PHE A 198 -9.11 -14.47 6.31
CA PHE A 198 -10.41 -14.60 6.97
C PHE A 198 -11.46 -13.83 6.15
N VAL A 199 -12.61 -14.42 5.88
CA VAL A 199 -13.76 -13.77 5.24
C VAL A 199 -14.96 -13.89 6.19
N GLY A 200 -15.40 -12.76 6.73
CA GLY A 200 -16.62 -12.70 7.54
C GLY A 200 -17.86 -12.65 6.65
N VAL A 201 -18.82 -13.53 6.92
CA VAL A 201 -20.10 -13.61 6.19
C VAL A 201 -21.25 -13.49 7.17
N ALA A 202 -21.98 -12.37 7.13
CA ALA A 202 -23.11 -12.09 8.02
C ALA A 202 -24.50 -12.21 7.35
N SER A 203 -24.55 -12.40 6.04
CA SER A 203 -25.80 -12.54 5.25
C SER A 203 -25.55 -13.37 3.99
N ALA A 204 -26.59 -13.59 3.18
CA ALA A 204 -26.48 -14.36 1.93
C ALA A 204 -25.40 -13.76 1.01
N VAL A 205 -24.53 -14.62 0.46
CA VAL A 205 -23.41 -14.18 -0.37
C VAL A 205 -23.09 -15.22 -1.43
N THR A 206 -22.59 -14.77 -2.59
CA THR A 206 -21.94 -15.65 -3.58
C THR A 206 -20.44 -15.50 -3.46
N LEU A 207 -19.77 -16.57 -3.08
CA LEU A 207 -18.32 -16.64 -3.06
C LEU A 207 -17.78 -16.79 -4.48
N THR A 208 -16.57 -16.27 -4.66
CA THR A 208 -15.86 -16.27 -5.94
C THR A 208 -14.49 -16.93 -5.77
N GLN A 209 -13.79 -17.14 -6.87
CA GLN A 209 -12.44 -17.72 -6.88
C GLN A 209 -11.43 -16.93 -6.03
N ALA A 210 -11.62 -15.61 -5.87
CA ALA A 210 -10.82 -14.77 -4.97
C ALA A 210 -10.93 -15.16 -3.49
N HIS A 211 -11.91 -16.00 -3.14
CA HIS A 211 -12.14 -16.49 -1.79
C HIS A 211 -11.63 -17.93 -1.58
N LEU A 212 -11.07 -18.59 -2.59
CA LEU A 212 -10.50 -19.93 -2.43
C LEU A 212 -9.32 -19.90 -1.45
N ARG A 213 -9.14 -21.02 -0.73
CA ARG A 213 -8.08 -21.23 0.27
C ARG A 213 -8.18 -20.30 1.49
N LYS A 214 -9.36 -19.72 1.71
CA LYS A 214 -9.67 -18.84 2.85
C LYS A 214 -10.49 -19.56 3.91
N TYR A 215 -10.39 -19.04 5.13
CA TYR A 215 -11.28 -19.37 6.24
C TYR A 215 -12.51 -18.45 6.19
N ILE A 216 -13.69 -19.03 6.11
CA ILE A 216 -14.98 -18.34 6.01
C ILE A 216 -15.69 -18.46 7.37
N GLU A 217 -15.75 -17.37 8.12
CA GLU A 217 -16.53 -17.32 9.36
C GLU A 217 -17.91 -16.74 9.10
N VAL A 218 -18.92 -17.49 9.49
CA VAL A 218 -20.32 -17.15 9.29
C VAL A 218 -20.91 -16.72 10.63
N THR A 219 -21.30 -15.46 10.77
CA THR A 219 -21.74 -14.86 12.05
C THR A 219 -23.20 -14.42 12.07
N GLY A 220 -23.89 -14.38 10.93
CA GLY A 220 -25.25 -13.87 10.85
C GLY A 220 -26.27 -14.73 11.61
N GLY A 221 -27.20 -14.07 12.31
CA GLY A 221 -28.17 -14.73 13.19
C GLY A 221 -29.28 -15.52 12.48
N GLY A 222 -29.67 -15.10 11.27
CA GLY A 222 -30.72 -15.77 10.48
C GLY A 222 -30.21 -16.96 9.67
N SER A 223 -31.14 -17.71 9.07
CA SER A 223 -30.81 -18.70 8.03
C SER A 223 -30.67 -18.03 6.68
N TYR A 224 -29.59 -18.32 5.97
CA TYR A 224 -29.34 -17.83 4.61
C TYR A 224 -28.41 -18.77 3.85
N THR A 225 -28.37 -18.56 2.54
CA THR A 225 -27.59 -19.36 1.61
C THR A 225 -26.26 -18.68 1.28
N ILE A 226 -25.19 -19.46 1.31
CA ILE A 226 -23.85 -19.10 0.82
C ILE A 226 -23.61 -19.91 -0.44
N THR A 227 -23.57 -19.24 -1.59
CA THR A 227 -23.39 -19.90 -2.89
C THR A 227 -21.90 -19.96 -3.21
N LEU A 228 -21.37 -21.15 -3.45
CA LEU A 228 -20.00 -21.37 -3.92
C LEU A 228 -19.91 -21.16 -5.43
N PRO A 229 -18.73 -20.89 -6.00
CA PRO A 229 -18.56 -20.91 -7.45
C PRO A 229 -18.75 -22.32 -8.03
N ALA A 230 -19.01 -22.41 -9.33
CA ALA A 230 -19.07 -23.70 -10.04
C ALA A 230 -17.77 -24.50 -9.82
N PRO A 231 -17.84 -25.79 -9.46
CA PRO A 231 -16.66 -26.60 -9.18
C PRO A 231 -15.81 -26.86 -10.43
N GLU A 232 -16.40 -26.87 -11.62
CA GLU A 232 -15.74 -27.22 -12.89
C GLU A 232 -14.89 -26.13 -13.57
N ALA A 233 -14.81 -24.92 -13.00
CA ALA A 233 -13.97 -23.88 -13.61
C ALA A 233 -12.47 -24.24 -13.49
N ALA A 234 -11.67 -24.01 -14.55
CA ALA A 234 -10.24 -24.36 -14.56
C ALA A 234 -9.43 -23.74 -13.39
N THR A 235 -9.91 -22.62 -12.85
CA THR A 235 -9.33 -21.88 -11.71
C THR A 235 -9.92 -22.28 -10.35
N THR A 236 -10.98 -23.09 -10.31
CA THR A 236 -11.55 -23.68 -9.07
C THR A 236 -11.05 -25.08 -8.79
N THR A 237 -10.62 -25.85 -9.78
CA THR A 237 -10.13 -27.23 -9.61
C THR A 237 -9.03 -27.33 -8.54
N GLY A 238 -9.22 -28.19 -7.53
CA GLY A 238 -8.30 -28.33 -6.39
C GLY A 238 -8.33 -27.15 -5.40
N GLY A 239 -9.16 -26.12 -5.65
CA GLY A 239 -9.49 -25.07 -4.72
C GLY A 239 -10.35 -25.58 -3.57
N MET A 240 -10.29 -24.88 -2.43
CA MET A 240 -10.95 -25.32 -1.19
C MET A 240 -11.54 -24.16 -0.41
N TYR A 241 -12.51 -24.48 0.44
CA TYR A 241 -13.08 -23.56 1.43
C TYR A 241 -13.15 -24.23 2.80
N TRP A 242 -12.81 -23.48 3.85
CA TRP A 242 -13.11 -23.85 5.24
C TRP A 242 -14.20 -22.94 5.76
N PHE A 243 -15.34 -23.49 6.11
CA PHE A 243 -16.45 -22.77 6.72
C PHE A 243 -16.49 -23.05 8.21
N TYR A 244 -16.75 -22.02 9.01
CA TYR A 244 -17.17 -22.14 10.39
C TYR A 244 -18.43 -21.32 10.61
N ASN A 245 -19.48 -21.94 11.13
CA ASN A 245 -20.71 -21.24 11.48
C ASN A 245 -20.73 -20.88 12.97
N ALA A 246 -20.25 -19.67 13.26
CA ALA A 246 -20.39 -19.03 14.58
C ALA A 246 -21.80 -18.43 14.81
N GLY A 247 -22.66 -18.45 13.80
CA GLY A 247 -24.02 -17.88 13.85
C GLY A 247 -25.02 -18.74 14.62
N ALA A 248 -26.10 -18.11 15.08
CA ALA A 248 -27.12 -18.75 15.92
C ALA A 248 -28.03 -19.75 15.20
N SER A 249 -28.03 -19.74 13.87
CA SER A 249 -28.90 -20.58 13.01
C SER A 249 -28.08 -21.36 11.98
N GLU A 250 -28.67 -22.45 11.49
CA GLU A 250 -28.13 -23.22 10.37
C GLU A 250 -28.10 -22.38 9.09
N LYS A 251 -27.09 -22.61 8.26
CA LYS A 251 -26.94 -22.01 6.94
C LYS A 251 -27.01 -23.09 5.86
N THR A 252 -27.19 -22.64 4.63
CA THR A 252 -27.16 -23.52 3.46
C THR A 252 -25.94 -23.16 2.62
N LEU A 253 -25.07 -24.12 2.35
CA LEU A 253 -24.11 -24.01 1.25
C LEU A 253 -24.82 -24.46 -0.03
N ALA A 254 -24.66 -23.72 -1.11
CA ALA A 254 -25.24 -24.05 -2.41
C ALA A 254 -24.16 -24.03 -3.50
N THR A 255 -24.34 -24.83 -4.54
CA THR A 255 -23.52 -24.79 -5.75
C THR A 255 -24.40 -24.54 -6.97
N PRO A 256 -23.97 -23.70 -7.94
CA PRO A 256 -24.74 -23.44 -9.16
C PRO A 256 -24.75 -24.62 -10.13
N SER A 257 -23.76 -25.51 -10.05
CA SER A 257 -23.62 -26.75 -10.82
C SER A 257 -23.03 -27.86 -9.95
N GLY A 258 -23.29 -29.11 -10.31
CA GLY A 258 -22.83 -30.27 -9.55
C GLY A 258 -23.52 -30.44 -8.19
N ASN A 259 -22.95 -31.30 -7.36
CA ASN A 259 -23.46 -31.66 -6.03
C ASN A 259 -22.36 -31.56 -4.96
N PHE A 260 -22.79 -31.53 -3.69
CA PHE A 260 -21.92 -31.76 -2.54
C PHE A 260 -21.83 -33.28 -2.27
N VAL A 261 -20.72 -33.90 -2.65
CA VAL A 261 -20.51 -35.36 -2.63
C VAL A 261 -19.48 -35.77 -1.57
N GLY A 262 -19.43 -37.05 -1.22
CA GLY A 262 -18.46 -37.61 -0.26
C GLY A 262 -19.12 -38.11 1.03
N PRO A 263 -18.33 -38.60 2.01
CA PRO A 263 -18.86 -39.29 3.20
C PRO A 263 -19.82 -38.46 4.06
N ARG A 264 -19.71 -37.14 3.98
CA ARG A 264 -20.59 -36.17 4.66
C ARG A 264 -21.26 -35.19 3.68
N GLY A 265 -21.27 -35.55 2.40
CA GLY A 265 -21.99 -34.80 1.37
C GLY A 265 -23.50 -35.07 1.42
N SER A 266 -24.28 -34.12 0.96
CA SER A 266 -25.74 -34.29 0.81
C SER A 266 -26.12 -35.08 -0.45
N ASN A 267 -25.16 -35.35 -1.34
CA ASN A 267 -25.37 -35.85 -2.70
C ASN A 267 -26.38 -35.02 -3.51
N GLY A 268 -26.49 -33.74 -3.18
CA GLY A 268 -27.38 -32.79 -3.84
C GLY A 268 -26.73 -31.40 -3.99
N PRO A 269 -27.44 -30.44 -4.62
CA PRO A 269 -26.90 -29.11 -4.95
C PRO A 269 -26.75 -28.19 -3.72
N THR A 270 -27.21 -28.64 -2.56
CA THR A 270 -27.15 -27.88 -1.30
C THR A 270 -26.66 -28.75 -0.15
N LEU A 271 -25.87 -28.18 0.75
CA LEU A 271 -25.39 -28.82 1.98
C LEU A 271 -25.73 -27.93 3.19
N THR A 272 -26.29 -28.52 4.24
CA THR A 272 -26.51 -27.80 5.49
C THR A 272 -25.17 -27.54 6.18
N LEU A 273 -24.92 -26.28 6.56
CA LEU A 273 -23.84 -25.86 7.44
C LEU A 273 -24.46 -25.61 8.84
N PRO A 274 -24.35 -26.59 9.77
CA PRO A 274 -24.99 -26.49 11.08
C PRO A 274 -24.38 -25.39 11.93
N ARG A 275 -25.10 -24.96 12.97
CA ARG A 275 -24.55 -24.02 13.97
C ARG A 275 -23.34 -24.63 14.68
N ASN A 276 -22.35 -23.80 15.01
CA ASN A 276 -21.11 -24.17 15.69
C ASN A 276 -20.39 -25.35 15.03
N ALA A 277 -20.51 -25.49 13.71
CA ALA A 277 -19.89 -26.56 12.95
C ALA A 277 -18.90 -26.01 11.92
N PHE A 278 -17.89 -26.83 11.62
CA PHE A 278 -16.95 -26.65 10.54
C PHE A 278 -17.36 -27.48 9.33
N VAL A 279 -17.19 -26.94 8.12
CA VAL A 279 -17.32 -27.70 6.86
C VAL A 279 -16.12 -27.39 5.98
N TRP A 280 -15.49 -28.43 5.45
CA TRP A 280 -14.40 -28.33 4.49
C TRP A 280 -14.80 -29.00 3.18
N VAL A 281 -14.78 -28.21 2.11
CA VAL A 281 -15.04 -28.68 0.75
C VAL A 281 -13.85 -28.41 -0.17
N ILE A 282 -13.65 -29.31 -1.14
CA ILE A 282 -12.67 -29.19 -2.21
C ILE A 282 -13.40 -29.33 -3.55
N ALA A 283 -13.05 -28.53 -4.54
CA ALA A 283 -13.60 -28.68 -5.89
C ALA A 283 -13.00 -29.94 -6.55
N GLY A 284 -13.85 -30.95 -6.77
CA GLY A 284 -13.61 -32.04 -7.71
C GLY A 284 -14.26 -31.69 -9.04
N TYR A 285 -13.66 -32.13 -10.16
CA TYR A 285 -13.98 -31.70 -11.52
C TYR A 285 -15.45 -31.29 -11.79
N ASP A 286 -16.45 -32.08 -11.38
CA ASP A 286 -17.87 -31.74 -11.58
C ASP A 286 -18.67 -31.53 -10.27
N ASN A 287 -18.04 -31.66 -9.09
CA ASN A 287 -18.74 -31.67 -7.80
C ASN A 287 -17.88 -31.09 -6.66
N TRP A 288 -18.52 -30.50 -5.66
CA TRP A 288 -17.84 -30.16 -4.41
C TRP A 288 -17.69 -31.40 -3.53
N VAL A 289 -16.46 -31.83 -3.29
CA VAL A 289 -16.15 -32.95 -2.40
C VAL A 289 -16.10 -32.46 -0.96
N VAL A 290 -17.02 -32.94 -0.13
CA VAL A 290 -17.05 -32.69 1.31
C VAL A 290 -16.04 -33.60 1.99
N VAL A 291 -14.90 -33.04 2.37
CA VAL A 291 -13.78 -33.76 3.00
C VAL A 291 -14.02 -33.93 4.49
N TYR A 292 -14.56 -32.89 5.11
CA TYR A 292 -14.82 -32.88 6.54
C TYR A 292 -16.04 -32.02 6.84
N GLN A 293 -16.85 -32.46 7.80
CA GLN A 293 -17.90 -31.66 8.39
C GLN A 293 -17.93 -32.01 9.86
N SER A 294 -17.69 -31.06 10.76
CA SER A 294 -17.85 -31.32 12.19
C SER A 294 -19.32 -31.41 12.55
N TYR A 295 -19.59 -32.15 13.61
CA TYR A 295 -20.92 -32.30 14.17
C TYR A 295 -21.50 -30.97 14.65
N SER A 296 -22.82 -30.79 14.51
CA SER A 296 -23.51 -29.74 15.26
C SER A 296 -23.41 -30.06 16.75
N PHE A 297 -22.84 -29.18 17.56
CA PHE A 297 -22.82 -29.35 19.02
C PHE A 297 -24.14 -28.83 19.60
N THR A 298 -24.92 -29.71 20.24
CA THR A 298 -26.17 -29.33 20.92
C THR A 298 -26.17 -29.83 22.36
N LEU A 299 -26.07 -28.91 23.31
CA LEU A 299 -26.33 -29.19 24.73
C LEU A 299 -27.83 -29.14 24.99
N LEU A 300 -28.39 -30.20 25.55
CA LEU A 300 -29.77 -30.28 26.02
C LEU A 300 -29.80 -30.27 27.55
N GLY A 301 -30.69 -29.44 28.10
CA GLY A 301 -30.96 -29.34 29.54
C GLY A 301 -32.39 -29.73 29.93
N ALA A 302 -33.22 -30.12 28.96
CA ALA A 302 -34.64 -30.40 29.13
C ALA A 302 -35.17 -31.30 27.99
N ALA A 303 -36.39 -31.81 28.15
CA ALA A 303 -37.07 -32.64 27.15
C ALA A 303 -37.16 -31.93 25.80
N ARG A 304 -36.84 -32.65 24.72
CA ARG A 304 -36.83 -32.09 23.36
C ARG A 304 -36.96 -33.17 22.31
N THR A 305 -37.70 -32.89 21.24
CA THR A 305 -37.61 -33.65 19.98
C THR A 305 -36.44 -33.12 19.16
N LEU A 306 -35.49 -33.99 18.82
CA LEU A 306 -34.37 -33.61 17.98
C LEU A 306 -34.86 -33.36 16.55
N PRO A 307 -34.48 -32.23 15.93
CA PRO A 307 -34.75 -32.01 14.51
C PRO A 307 -33.89 -32.97 13.67
N PRO A 308 -34.29 -33.27 12.41
CA PRO A 308 -33.47 -34.04 11.48
C PRO A 308 -32.05 -33.49 11.31
N SER A 309 -31.86 -32.18 11.50
CA SER A 309 -30.55 -31.53 11.41
C SER A 309 -29.58 -31.87 12.55
N ALA A 310 -30.06 -32.51 13.62
CA ALA A 310 -29.19 -33.07 14.66
C ALA A 310 -28.50 -34.37 14.23
N LEU A 311 -29.02 -35.04 13.19
CA LEU A 311 -28.42 -36.25 12.64
C LEU A 311 -27.08 -35.94 11.96
N GLY A 312 -26.15 -36.87 12.04
CA GLY A 312 -24.75 -36.67 11.74
C GLY A 312 -24.16 -35.60 12.65
N GLY A 313 -24.52 -35.61 13.95
CA GLY A 313 -24.20 -34.59 14.95
C GLY A 313 -23.83 -35.18 16.32
N TYR A 314 -23.48 -34.30 17.28
CA TYR A 314 -23.12 -34.65 18.65
C TYR A 314 -24.04 -33.91 19.63
N VAL A 315 -24.80 -34.66 20.40
CA VAL A 315 -25.74 -34.15 21.40
C VAL A 315 -25.19 -34.45 22.79
N GLN A 316 -24.99 -33.40 23.57
CA GLN A 316 -24.63 -33.52 24.97
C GLN A 316 -25.90 -33.38 25.82
N LEU A 317 -26.14 -34.33 26.71
CA LEU A 317 -27.22 -34.28 27.69
C LEU A 317 -26.65 -33.83 29.03
N GLY A 318 -27.28 -32.83 29.64
CA GLY A 318 -26.98 -32.33 30.96
C GLY A 318 -28.23 -31.83 31.66
N GLY A 319 -28.09 -31.38 32.90
CA GLY A 319 -29.20 -30.95 33.74
C GLY A 319 -29.27 -31.68 35.08
N ALA A 320 -30.14 -31.20 35.97
CA ALA A 320 -30.33 -31.76 37.31
C ALA A 320 -31.56 -32.67 37.44
N THR A 321 -32.38 -32.77 36.39
CA THR A 321 -33.63 -33.53 36.37
C THR A 321 -33.70 -34.45 35.16
N THR A 322 -34.23 -35.66 35.32
CA THR A 322 -34.42 -36.59 34.21
C THR A 322 -35.44 -36.04 33.21
N TYR A 323 -35.17 -36.22 31.92
CA TYR A 323 -36.06 -35.88 30.82
C TYR A 323 -35.89 -36.86 29.66
N THR A 324 -36.84 -36.79 28.72
CA THR A 324 -36.85 -37.62 27.51
C THR A 324 -36.49 -36.80 26.28
N VAL A 325 -35.55 -37.30 25.49
CA VAL A 325 -35.19 -36.78 24.16
C VAL A 325 -35.79 -37.69 23.11
N THR A 326 -36.68 -37.15 22.27
CA THR A 326 -37.30 -37.91 21.18
C THR A 326 -36.45 -37.76 19.91
N LEU A 327 -35.98 -38.87 19.35
CA LEU A 327 -35.23 -38.91 18.10
C LEU A 327 -36.16 -38.77 16.88
N PRO A 328 -35.63 -38.40 15.70
CA PRO A 328 -36.37 -38.52 14.45
C PRO A 328 -36.78 -39.97 14.15
N ASN A 329 -37.77 -40.14 13.28
CA ASN A 329 -38.20 -41.45 12.80
C ASN A 329 -37.05 -42.13 12.02
N PRO A 330 -36.56 -43.31 12.43
CA PRO A 330 -35.37 -43.92 11.82
C PRO A 330 -35.57 -44.27 10.34
N SER A 331 -36.79 -44.66 9.93
CA SER A 331 -37.06 -45.04 8.53
C SER A 331 -36.83 -43.91 7.53
N ASP A 332 -36.97 -42.67 7.98
CA ASP A 332 -36.88 -41.49 7.11
C ASP A 332 -35.41 -41.10 6.85
N PHE A 333 -34.47 -41.66 7.61
CA PHE A 333 -33.04 -41.29 7.60
C PHE A 333 -32.11 -42.51 7.67
N SER A 334 -32.49 -43.62 7.05
CA SER A 334 -31.71 -44.88 7.07
C SER A 334 -30.23 -44.65 6.70
N GLY A 335 -29.33 -45.09 7.58
CA GLY A 335 -27.88 -44.95 7.46
C GLY A 335 -27.30 -43.73 8.20
N ALA A 336 -28.12 -42.77 8.62
CA ALA A 336 -27.66 -41.60 9.38
C ALA A 336 -27.14 -41.99 10.76
N GLU A 337 -26.11 -41.29 11.23
CA GLU A 337 -25.48 -41.51 12.53
C GLU A 337 -25.85 -40.41 13.51
N LEU A 338 -25.80 -40.65 14.81
CA LEU A 338 -26.02 -39.63 15.84
C LEU A 338 -25.23 -40.01 17.09
N GLU A 339 -24.36 -39.10 17.53
CA GLU A 339 -23.59 -39.29 18.75
C GLU A 339 -24.30 -38.62 19.91
N ILE A 340 -24.54 -39.34 21.00
CA ILE A 340 -25.14 -38.78 22.22
C ILE A 340 -24.28 -39.10 23.43
N TYR A 341 -23.87 -38.07 24.16
CA TYR A 341 -23.14 -38.22 25.41
C TYR A 341 -23.94 -37.67 26.58
N ASN A 342 -24.06 -38.44 27.65
CA ASN A 342 -24.57 -37.95 28.91
C ASN A 342 -23.43 -37.43 29.77
N SER A 343 -23.29 -36.11 29.86
CA SER A 343 -22.33 -35.45 30.73
C SER A 343 -22.92 -35.03 32.08
N GLY A 344 -24.20 -35.34 32.34
CA GLY A 344 -24.87 -35.05 33.59
C GLY A 344 -24.50 -36.04 34.68
N SER A 345 -25.01 -35.81 35.88
CA SER A 345 -24.84 -36.71 37.03
C SER A 345 -25.97 -37.74 37.19
N ILE A 346 -26.95 -37.75 36.29
CA ILE A 346 -28.14 -38.60 36.34
C ILE A 346 -28.42 -39.23 34.96
N ALA A 347 -29.25 -40.26 34.92
CA ALA A 347 -29.68 -40.88 33.68
C ALA A 347 -30.75 -40.05 32.94
N TYR A 348 -30.69 -40.05 31.61
CA TYR A 348 -31.70 -39.48 30.73
C TYR A 348 -32.32 -40.56 29.86
N THR A 349 -33.47 -40.28 29.25
CA THR A 349 -34.17 -41.23 28.38
C THR A 349 -34.14 -40.77 26.93
N LEU A 350 -33.78 -41.66 26.02
CA LEU A 350 -33.99 -41.49 24.59
C LEU A 350 -35.28 -42.22 24.20
N ALA A 351 -36.08 -41.62 23.33
CA ALA A 351 -37.30 -42.20 22.80
C ALA A 351 -37.28 -42.17 21.27
N THR A 352 -37.84 -43.19 20.63
CA THR A 352 -38.07 -43.22 19.19
C THR A 352 -39.57 -43.18 18.90
N PRO A 353 -40.03 -42.40 17.90
CA PRO A 353 -41.45 -42.31 17.54
C PRO A 353 -41.97 -43.58 16.86
N SER A 354 -41.08 -44.41 16.32
CA SER A 354 -41.38 -45.69 15.69
C SER A 354 -40.25 -46.71 15.95
N GLY A 355 -40.55 -48.00 15.84
CA GLY A 355 -39.56 -49.04 16.04
C GLY A 355 -39.05 -49.12 17.48
N GLN A 356 -37.78 -49.51 17.63
CA GLN A 356 -37.16 -49.79 18.92
C GLN A 356 -35.67 -49.38 18.89
N PHE A 357 -35.05 -49.30 20.06
CA PHE A 357 -33.60 -49.26 20.21
C PHE A 357 -33.03 -50.67 20.29
N VAL A 358 -32.27 -51.08 19.28
CA VAL A 358 -31.64 -52.42 19.16
C VAL A 358 -30.12 -52.30 19.19
N GLY A 359 -29.40 -53.41 19.36
CA GLY A 359 -27.91 -53.42 19.40
C GLY A 359 -27.34 -53.52 20.83
N PRO A 360 -26.01 -53.43 21.01
CA PRO A 360 -25.34 -53.69 22.28
C PRO A 360 -25.79 -52.80 23.44
N LYS A 361 -26.14 -51.53 23.15
CA LYS A 361 -26.69 -50.59 24.13
C LYS A 361 -28.20 -50.36 23.94
N GLY A 362 -28.85 -51.16 23.10
CA GLY A 362 -30.29 -51.09 22.86
C GLY A 362 -31.08 -51.71 24.01
N SER A 363 -32.32 -51.27 24.18
CA SER A 363 -33.25 -51.79 25.21
C SER A 363 -34.25 -52.81 24.67
N GLY A 364 -34.35 -52.98 23.34
CA GLY A 364 -35.44 -53.73 22.70
C GLY A 364 -36.81 -53.07 22.86
N ALA A 365 -36.85 -51.78 23.23
CA ALA A 365 -38.07 -51.02 23.46
C ALA A 365 -38.04 -49.67 22.71
N ALA A 366 -39.17 -48.97 22.68
CA ALA A 366 -39.28 -47.63 22.08
C ALA A 366 -38.50 -46.55 22.86
N THR A 367 -37.99 -46.88 24.04
CA THR A 367 -37.17 -46.00 24.87
C THR A 367 -35.92 -46.71 25.38
N VAL A 368 -34.82 -45.99 25.49
CA VAL A 368 -33.58 -46.49 26.11
C VAL A 368 -33.03 -45.46 27.10
N SER A 369 -32.52 -45.93 28.24
CA SER A 369 -31.89 -45.08 29.25
C SER A 369 -30.41 -44.91 28.91
N ILE A 370 -29.90 -43.67 28.97
CA ILE A 370 -28.46 -43.37 28.87
C ILE A 370 -27.95 -42.91 30.25
N PRO A 371 -27.22 -43.78 30.97
CA PRO A 371 -26.66 -43.46 32.29
C PRO A 371 -25.69 -42.26 32.28
N ALA A 372 -25.42 -41.70 33.47
CA ALA A 372 -24.43 -40.64 33.63
C ALA A 372 -23.04 -41.09 33.15
N GLY A 373 -22.37 -40.27 32.34
CA GLY A 373 -21.05 -40.57 31.79
C GLY A 373 -21.06 -41.55 30.61
N GLU A 374 -22.22 -42.04 30.17
CA GLU A 374 -22.31 -42.94 29.02
C GLU A 374 -22.39 -42.19 27.69
N TYR A 375 -21.88 -42.85 26.66
CA TYR A 375 -21.85 -42.40 25.28
C TYR A 375 -22.53 -43.44 24.39
N PHE A 376 -23.47 -43.00 23.55
CA PHE A 376 -24.19 -43.84 22.60
C PHE A 376 -23.85 -43.37 21.18
N MET A 377 -23.42 -44.32 20.34
CA MET A 377 -23.36 -44.12 18.89
C MET A 377 -24.62 -44.74 18.28
N LEU A 378 -25.51 -43.89 17.79
CA LEU A 378 -26.78 -44.31 17.22
C LEU A 378 -26.68 -44.33 15.70
N ARG A 379 -27.27 -45.34 15.08
CA ARG A 379 -27.44 -45.42 13.63
C ARG A 379 -28.89 -45.70 13.27
N ALA A 380 -29.46 -44.89 12.39
CA ALA A 380 -30.80 -45.11 11.88
C ALA A 380 -30.80 -46.34 10.96
N GLY A 381 -31.57 -47.36 11.31
CA GLY A 381 -31.89 -48.48 10.43
C GLY A 381 -33.17 -48.21 9.63
N THR A 382 -33.61 -49.21 8.87
CA THR A 382 -34.84 -49.11 8.07
C THR A 382 -36.12 -49.08 8.90
N VAL A 383 -36.06 -49.54 10.15
CA VAL A 383 -37.20 -49.59 11.10
C VAL A 383 -36.79 -49.22 12.53
N HIS A 384 -35.56 -49.52 12.95
CA HIS A 384 -35.09 -49.36 14.33
C HIS A 384 -33.91 -48.39 14.42
N TRP A 385 -33.68 -47.83 15.61
CA TRP A 385 -32.40 -47.21 15.93
C TRP A 385 -31.44 -48.28 16.46
N ILE A 386 -30.25 -48.37 15.87
CA ILE A 386 -29.18 -49.26 16.34
C ILE A 386 -28.31 -48.46 17.30
N ALA A 387 -28.25 -48.85 18.57
CA ALA A 387 -27.47 -48.22 19.63
C ALA A 387 -26.22 -49.04 19.95
N HIS A 388 -25.06 -48.45 19.70
CA HIS A 388 -23.73 -49.01 19.98
C HIS A 388 -23.08 -48.38 21.22
#